data_AF-A0AA39U9H2-F1
#
_entry.id   AF-A0AA39U9H2-F1
#
_cell.length_a   1.000
_cell.length_b   1.000
_cell.length_c   1.000
_cell.angle_alpha   90.00
_cell.angle_beta   90.00
_cell.angle_gamma   90.00
#
_symmetry.space_group_name_H-M   'P 1'
#
loop_
_entity.id
_entity.type
_entity.pdbx_description
1 polymer ?
#
loop_
_entity_poly.entity_id
_entity_poly.type
_entity_poly.pdbx_seq_one_letter_code
_entity_poly.pdbx_strand_id
1 'polypeptide(L)'
;MKLSRPDKPIHAWDGLCGAVVNEHMFITSPNCLLLFDPPLGVNREMWMRNDYRYGEDDPLSWPQPYCASRPYLSCLRLCERTQSDPDLPLFKLPIWADFLELDTTSLICRPGLWAEDRLCLCIAEMQRLVLEVEAISTFFSTIRPRFAAGATSPPPKADMDLVGCFTTDIGVAAAVTPSRHSHLGPAASQ
;
A
#
# COMPACT_ATOMS: atom_id res chain seq x y z
N MET A 1 -21.39 -14.82 -1.65
CA MET A 1 -21.02 -13.39 -1.52
C MET A 1 -22.29 -12.56 -1.65
N LYS A 2 -22.45 -11.50 -0.86
CA LYS A 2 -23.66 -10.66 -0.86
C LYS A 2 -23.34 -9.35 -1.58
N LEU A 3 -24.18 -8.93 -2.52
CA LEU A 3 -24.04 -7.60 -3.13
C LEU A 3 -24.26 -6.53 -2.06
N SER A 4 -23.40 -5.51 -2.06
CA SER A 4 -23.47 -4.40 -1.12
C SER A 4 -24.82 -3.68 -1.22
N ARG A 5 -25.35 -3.22 -0.09
CA ARG A 5 -26.54 -2.37 -0.06
C ARG A 5 -26.07 -0.93 0.00
N PRO A 6 -26.50 -0.03 -0.90
CA PRO A 6 -25.95 1.32 -1.00
C PRO A 6 -26.09 2.14 0.30
N ASP A 7 -27.09 1.84 1.13
CA ASP A 7 -27.39 2.59 2.35
C ASP A 7 -26.69 2.04 3.62
N LYS A 8 -25.86 1.00 3.49
CA LYS A 8 -25.20 0.34 4.63
C LYS A 8 -23.68 0.46 4.58
N PRO A 9 -22.99 0.47 5.73
CA PRO A 9 -21.54 0.36 5.76
C PRO A 9 -21.08 -0.92 5.05
N ILE A 10 -20.03 -0.79 4.25
CA ILE A 10 -19.40 -1.91 3.53
C ILE A 10 -18.44 -2.62 4.49
N HIS A 11 -18.60 -3.93 4.60
CA HIS A 11 -17.79 -4.80 5.44
C HIS A 11 -16.84 -5.67 4.59
N ALA A 12 -15.88 -6.34 5.24
CA ALA A 12 -14.89 -7.23 4.61
C ALA A 12 -15.46 -8.24 3.59
N TRP A 13 -16.71 -8.67 3.77
CA TRP A 13 -17.35 -9.70 2.94
C TRP A 13 -18.26 -9.16 1.84
N ASP A 14 -18.42 -7.85 1.79
CA ASP A 14 -19.19 -7.16 0.77
C ASP A 14 -18.26 -6.83 -0.40
N GLY A 15 -18.67 -7.14 -1.63
CA GLY A 15 -17.96 -6.67 -2.82
C GLY A 15 -18.45 -5.27 -3.16
N LEU A 16 -17.61 -4.25 -3.01
CA LEU A 16 -17.90 -2.92 -3.55
C LEU A 16 -17.82 -2.95 -5.08
N CYS A 17 -16.80 -3.62 -5.62
CA CYS A 17 -16.64 -3.87 -7.04
C CYS A 17 -16.13 -5.30 -7.30
N GLY A 18 -16.29 -5.77 -8.53
CA GLY A 18 -15.72 -7.03 -8.99
C GLY A 18 -15.56 -7.08 -10.50
N ALA A 19 -14.60 -7.88 -10.96
CA ALA A 19 -14.32 -8.11 -12.37
C ALA A 19 -14.01 -9.59 -12.61
N VAL A 20 -14.42 -10.10 -13.77
CA VAL A 20 -14.01 -11.41 -14.26
C VAL A 20 -12.72 -11.24 -15.03
N VAL A 21 -11.67 -11.94 -14.61
CA VAL A 21 -10.35 -11.85 -15.26
C VAL A 21 -10.20 -12.96 -16.29
N ASN A 22 -10.68 -14.17 -15.97
CA ASN A 22 -10.76 -15.30 -16.89
C ASN A 22 -11.84 -16.30 -16.44
N GLU A 23 -11.97 -17.42 -17.13
CA GLU A 23 -12.99 -18.45 -16.87
C GLU A 23 -12.94 -19.06 -15.45
N HIS A 24 -11.82 -18.91 -14.74
CA HIS A 24 -11.58 -19.54 -13.44
C HIS A 24 -11.34 -18.53 -12.31
N MET A 25 -11.25 -17.24 -12.62
CA MET A 25 -10.85 -16.23 -11.66
C MET A 25 -11.66 -14.95 -11.84
N PHE A 26 -12.23 -14.51 -10.73
CA PHE A 26 -12.81 -13.19 -10.57
C PHE A 26 -12.13 -12.50 -9.38
N ILE A 27 -11.99 -11.19 -9.46
CA ILE A 27 -11.50 -10.36 -8.36
C ILE A 27 -12.67 -9.57 -7.80
N THR A 28 -12.67 -9.40 -6.50
CA THR A 28 -13.59 -8.49 -5.82
C THR A 28 -12.82 -7.65 -4.80
N SER A 29 -13.19 -6.39 -4.67
CA SER A 29 -12.66 -5.52 -3.62
C SER A 29 -13.79 -4.98 -2.75
N PRO A 30 -13.67 -5.02 -1.41
CA PRO A 30 -14.61 -4.37 -0.49
C PRO A 30 -14.30 -2.87 -0.30
N ASN A 31 -13.13 -2.39 -0.72
CA ASN A 31 -12.59 -1.10 -0.29
C ASN A 31 -12.06 -0.20 -1.41
N CYS A 32 -12.04 -0.69 -2.65
CA CYS A 32 -11.54 0.05 -3.79
C CYS A 32 -12.54 -0.04 -4.94
N LEU A 33 -12.78 1.06 -5.65
CA LEU A 33 -13.52 1.05 -6.92
C LEU A 33 -12.61 0.74 -8.12
N LEU A 34 -11.31 0.90 -7.94
CA LEU A 34 -10.29 0.54 -8.92
C LEU A 34 -9.84 -0.90 -8.67
N LEU A 35 -10.04 -1.76 -9.68
CA LEU A 35 -9.53 -3.12 -9.69
C LEU A 35 -8.23 -3.17 -10.47
N PHE A 36 -7.26 -3.88 -9.90
CA PHE A 36 -5.98 -4.14 -10.52
C PHE A 36 -5.99 -5.56 -11.07
N ASP A 37 -5.41 -5.75 -12.26
CA ASP A 37 -5.11 -7.10 -12.71
C ASP A 37 -4.09 -7.71 -11.76
N PRO A 38 -4.32 -8.95 -11.28
CA PRO A 38 -3.38 -9.56 -10.37
C PRO A 38 -2.13 -9.93 -11.18
N PRO A 39 -0.95 -9.85 -10.56
CA PRO A 39 0.29 -10.20 -11.24
C PRO A 39 0.39 -11.71 -11.46
N LEU A 40 -0.38 -12.22 -12.43
CA LEU A 40 -0.41 -13.63 -12.83
C LEU A 40 0.74 -13.94 -13.78
N GLY A 41 1.27 -15.16 -13.69
CA GLY A 41 2.32 -15.65 -14.58
C GLY A 41 3.34 -16.53 -13.87
N VAL A 42 3.98 -17.42 -14.61
CA VAL A 42 5.13 -18.21 -14.14
C VAL A 42 6.40 -17.46 -14.52
N ASN A 43 7.36 -17.34 -13.59
CA ASN A 43 8.63 -16.62 -13.80
C ASN A 43 8.48 -15.14 -14.18
N ARG A 44 7.69 -14.38 -13.41
CA ARG A 44 7.78 -12.91 -13.48
C ARG A 44 9.16 -12.50 -12.99
N GLU A 45 10.01 -12.10 -13.92
CA GLU A 45 11.32 -11.53 -13.59
C GLU A 45 11.12 -10.10 -13.07
N MET A 46 11.63 -9.85 -11.87
CA MET A 46 11.64 -8.54 -11.25
C MET A 46 12.96 -7.84 -11.55
N TRP A 47 12.90 -6.65 -12.12
CA TRP A 47 14.05 -5.77 -12.29
C TRP A 47 13.67 -4.32 -12.00
N MET A 48 14.67 -3.56 -11.54
CA MET A 48 14.53 -2.13 -11.35
C MET A 48 14.45 -1.43 -12.71
N ARG A 49 13.51 -0.50 -12.83
CA ARG A 49 13.30 0.34 -14.01
C ARG A 49 14.02 1.69 -13.86
N ASN A 50 14.03 2.49 -14.93
CA ASN A 50 14.67 3.82 -14.94
C ASN A 50 14.04 4.82 -13.95
N ASP A 51 12.83 4.53 -13.47
CA ASP A 51 12.15 5.28 -12.41
C ASP A 51 12.48 4.72 -11.01
N TYR A 52 13.51 3.87 -10.85
CA TYR A 52 13.91 3.27 -9.58
C TYR A 52 12.81 2.44 -8.87
N ARG A 53 11.78 2.03 -9.63
CA ARG A 53 10.69 1.16 -9.18
C ARG A 53 10.76 -0.20 -9.85
N TYR A 54 9.92 -1.11 -9.37
CA TYR A 54 9.82 -2.49 -9.88
C TYR A 54 8.63 -2.70 -10.83
N GLY A 55 8.06 -1.63 -11.39
CA GLY A 55 6.90 -1.71 -12.27
C GLY A 55 5.67 -2.25 -11.54
N GLU A 56 4.98 -3.22 -12.13
CA GLU A 56 3.80 -3.88 -11.56
C GLU A 56 4.10 -4.69 -10.29
N ASP A 57 5.35 -5.12 -10.12
CA ASP A 57 5.80 -5.88 -8.97
C ASP A 57 6.25 -4.96 -7.81
N ASP A 58 6.12 -3.64 -7.96
CA ASP A 58 6.45 -2.69 -6.89
C ASP A 58 5.29 -2.61 -5.88
N PRO A 59 5.50 -3.07 -4.63
CA PRO A 59 4.46 -3.09 -3.61
C PRO A 59 3.99 -1.69 -3.17
N LEU A 60 4.74 -0.63 -3.48
CA LEU A 60 4.34 0.75 -3.19
C LEU A 60 3.40 1.32 -4.25
N SER A 61 3.33 0.70 -5.43
CA SER A 61 2.58 1.18 -6.59
C SER A 61 1.44 0.25 -7.00
N TRP A 62 1.49 -1.02 -6.60
CA TRP A 62 0.51 -2.03 -6.99
C TRP A 62 0.23 -3.02 -5.85
N PRO A 63 -1.01 -3.51 -5.73
CA PRO A 63 -1.30 -4.59 -4.79
C PRO A 63 -0.53 -5.86 -5.13
N GLN A 64 0.02 -6.49 -4.10
CA GLN A 64 0.79 -7.72 -4.24
C GLN A 64 -0.02 -8.95 -3.85
N PRO A 65 0.34 -10.14 -4.35
CA PRO A 65 -0.15 -11.40 -3.79
C PRO A 65 0.20 -11.51 -2.31
N TYR A 66 -0.73 -12.01 -1.51
CA TYR A 66 -0.48 -12.26 -0.09
C TYR A 66 0.68 -13.25 0.07
N CYS A 67 1.64 -12.88 0.92
CA CYS A 67 2.80 -13.70 1.23
C CYS A 67 2.87 -13.94 2.74
N ALA A 68 2.66 -15.19 3.16
CA ALA A 68 2.64 -15.55 4.58
C ALA A 68 3.98 -15.30 5.30
N SER A 69 5.12 -15.31 4.58
CA SER A 69 6.43 -14.99 5.16
C SER A 69 6.66 -13.49 5.32
N ARG A 70 5.92 -12.64 4.61
CA ARG A 70 5.95 -11.17 4.70
C ARG A 70 4.54 -10.60 4.73
N PRO A 71 3.72 -10.95 5.75
CA PRO A 71 2.31 -10.60 5.78
C PRO A 71 2.07 -9.11 5.99
N TYR A 72 3.07 -8.37 6.48
CA TYR A 72 3.01 -6.92 6.65
C TYR A 72 2.98 -6.16 5.32
N LEU A 73 3.39 -6.76 4.20
CA LEU A 73 3.34 -6.10 2.89
C LEU A 73 1.91 -5.77 2.46
N SER A 74 0.89 -6.50 2.94
CA SER A 74 -0.51 -6.14 2.70
C SER A 74 -0.96 -4.87 3.41
N CYS A 75 -0.15 -4.36 4.36
CA CYS A 75 -0.40 -3.12 5.09
C CYS A 75 0.26 -1.91 4.44
N LEU A 76 1.02 -2.08 3.34
CA LEU A 76 1.60 -0.96 2.63
C LEU A 76 0.49 -0.07 2.07
N ARG A 77 0.64 1.23 2.28
CA ARG A 77 -0.26 2.24 1.73
C ARG A 77 0.00 2.38 0.23
N LEU A 78 -1.07 2.39 -0.56
CA LEU A 78 -0.97 2.83 -1.94
C LEU A 78 -1.04 4.36 -1.95
N CYS A 79 -0.05 5.01 -2.56
CA CYS A 79 -0.08 6.45 -2.68
C CYS A 79 -1.18 6.94 -3.63
N GLU A 80 -1.64 8.15 -3.31
CA GLU A 80 -2.46 9.06 -4.11
C GLU A 80 -3.97 8.85 -4.01
N ARG A 81 -4.55 9.35 -2.92
CA ARG A 81 -5.93 9.85 -2.95
C ARG A 81 -6.08 11.32 -2.63
N THR A 82 -5.18 11.91 -1.84
CA THR A 82 -5.29 13.32 -1.47
C THR A 82 -3.93 14.01 -1.43
N GLN A 83 -3.81 15.16 -2.09
CA GLN A 83 -2.60 15.99 -2.12
C GLN A 83 -2.20 16.54 -0.73
N SER A 84 -3.07 16.37 0.28
CA SER A 84 -2.85 16.79 1.67
C SER A 84 -2.25 15.71 2.57
N ASP A 85 -1.87 14.55 2.04
CA ASP A 85 -1.22 13.51 2.85
C ASP A 85 0.18 13.98 3.31
N PRO A 86 0.47 14.06 4.62
CA PRO A 86 1.78 14.48 5.11
C PRO A 86 2.92 13.58 4.65
N ASP A 87 2.63 12.31 4.34
CA ASP A 87 3.61 11.32 3.92
C ASP A 87 3.76 11.24 2.39
N LEU A 88 3.05 12.11 1.65
CA LEU A 88 3.16 12.22 0.19
C LEU A 88 4.61 12.27 -0.33
N PRO A 89 5.57 12.96 0.34
CA PRO A 89 6.97 12.94 -0.07
C PRO A 89 7.63 11.55 -0.03
N LEU A 90 7.13 10.60 0.75
CA LEU A 90 7.68 9.22 0.80
C LEU A 90 7.33 8.40 -0.45
N PHE A 91 6.33 8.82 -1.21
CA PHE A 91 5.86 8.09 -2.38
C PHE A 91 6.25 8.73 -3.69
N LYS A 92 6.89 9.91 -3.65
CA LYS A 92 7.39 10.63 -4.82
C LYS A 92 8.89 10.49 -4.88
N LEU A 93 9.40 10.15 -6.06
CA LEU A 93 10.84 10.18 -6.29
C LEU A 93 11.32 11.63 -6.24
N PRO A 94 12.51 11.88 -5.67
CA PRO A 94 13.10 13.21 -5.71
C PRO A 94 13.30 13.64 -7.16
N ILE A 95 12.91 14.86 -7.46
CA ILE A 95 13.17 15.50 -8.75
C ILE A 95 14.29 16.53 -8.61
N TRP A 96 14.83 16.97 -9.75
CA TRP A 96 15.87 18.00 -9.79
C TRP A 96 15.55 19.26 -8.99
N ALA A 97 14.28 19.68 -8.97
CA ALA A 97 13.84 20.86 -8.24
C ALA A 97 13.87 20.69 -6.71
N ASP A 98 13.98 19.45 -6.20
CA ASP A 98 14.04 19.16 -4.76
C ASP A 98 15.45 19.38 -4.18
N PHE A 99 16.47 19.57 -5.03
CA PHE A 99 17.85 19.75 -4.62
C PHE A 99 18.26 21.23 -4.69
N LEU A 100 18.77 21.75 -3.58
CA LEU A 100 19.33 23.10 -3.49
C LEU A 100 20.85 23.05 -3.62
N GLU A 101 21.40 23.87 -4.50
CA GLU A 101 22.84 24.05 -4.62
C GLU A 101 23.35 24.92 -3.46
N LEU A 102 24.19 24.34 -2.60
CA LEU A 102 24.72 24.99 -1.40
C LEU A 102 25.84 26.00 -1.70
N ASP A 103 26.63 25.76 -2.74
CA ASP A 103 27.72 26.64 -3.14
C ASP A 103 27.79 26.73 -4.67
N THR A 104 27.31 27.85 -5.20
CA THR A 104 27.34 28.16 -6.64
C THR A 104 28.72 28.59 -7.12
N THR A 105 29.68 28.79 -6.20
CA THR A 105 31.07 29.16 -6.50
C THR A 105 32.02 27.97 -6.48
N SER A 106 31.55 26.81 -6.02
CA SER A 106 32.28 25.55 -6.04
C SER A 106 32.52 25.07 -7.47
N LEU A 107 33.73 24.57 -7.75
CA LEU A 107 34.06 23.86 -9.00
C LEU A 107 33.21 22.60 -9.19
N ILE A 108 32.68 22.06 -8.09
CA ILE A 108 31.74 20.95 -8.07
C ILE A 108 30.36 21.56 -7.88
N CYS A 109 29.64 21.72 -8.98
CA CYS A 109 28.25 22.15 -9.00
C CYS A 109 27.30 20.95 -8.83
N ARG A 110 26.04 21.19 -8.41
CA ARG A 110 24.96 20.17 -8.29
C ARG A 110 25.23 19.13 -7.17
N PRO A 111 24.50 17.98 -7.02
CA PRO A 111 24.70 17.00 -5.94
C PRO A 111 26.10 16.39 -5.78
N GLY A 112 27.11 16.85 -6.52
CA GLY A 112 28.51 16.65 -6.24
C GLY A 112 28.94 15.18 -6.27
N LEU A 113 29.51 14.76 -7.41
CA LEU A 113 30.20 13.47 -7.59
C LEU A 113 29.39 12.18 -7.38
N TRP A 114 28.20 12.23 -6.79
CA TRP A 114 27.30 11.09 -6.78
C TRP A 114 26.72 11.01 -8.18
N ALA A 115 27.03 9.94 -8.93
CA ALA A 115 26.30 9.62 -10.13
C ALA A 115 24.81 9.71 -9.77
N GLU A 116 24.07 10.61 -10.42
CA GLU A 116 22.69 11.00 -10.14
C GLU A 116 21.83 9.79 -9.75
N ASP A 117 22.01 8.68 -10.47
CA ASP A 117 21.33 7.42 -10.28
C ASP A 117 21.53 6.81 -8.89
N ARG A 118 22.72 6.94 -8.29
CA ARG A 118 23.00 6.42 -6.95
C ARG A 118 22.30 7.19 -5.86
N LEU A 119 22.19 8.52 -6.00
CA LEU A 119 21.50 9.35 -5.02
C LEU A 119 19.99 9.09 -5.07
N CYS A 120 19.41 9.09 -6.28
CA CYS A 120 18.00 8.78 -6.48
C CYS A 120 17.65 7.39 -5.97
N LEU A 121 18.49 6.38 -6.25
CA LEU A 121 18.35 5.04 -5.72
C LEU A 121 18.41 5.00 -4.18
N CYS A 122 19.40 5.67 -3.57
CA CYS A 122 19.52 5.74 -2.11
C CYS A 122 18.26 6.34 -1.46
N ILE A 123 17.73 7.42 -2.04
CA ILE A 123 16.51 8.07 -1.53
C ILE A 123 15.31 7.14 -1.71
N ALA A 124 15.14 6.52 -2.88
CA ALA A 124 14.04 5.60 -3.15
C ALA A 124 14.04 4.39 -2.20
N GLU A 125 15.20 3.80 -1.91
CA GLU A 125 15.31 2.70 -0.95
C GLU A 125 15.03 3.16 0.48
N MET A 126 15.46 4.37 0.87
CA MET A 126 15.17 4.92 2.19
C MET A 126 13.68 5.19 2.37
N GLN A 127 13.02 5.77 1.37
CA GLN A 127 11.57 5.97 1.33
C GLN A 127 10.83 4.63 1.49
N ARG A 128 11.23 3.60 0.73
CA ARG A 128 10.66 2.25 0.81
C ARG A 128 10.82 1.65 2.21
N LEU A 129 12.00 1.77 2.80
CA LEU A 129 12.25 1.26 4.14
C LEU A 129 11.34 1.92 5.20
N VAL A 130 11.14 3.24 5.13
CA VAL A 130 10.26 3.95 6.06
C VAL A 130 8.82 3.44 5.95
N LEU A 131 8.32 3.26 4.74
CA LEU A 131 6.97 2.74 4.49
C LEU A 131 6.82 1.28 4.95
N GLU A 132 7.85 0.45 4.77
CA GLU A 132 7.85 -0.93 5.29
C GLU A 132 7.82 -0.96 6.83
N VAL A 133 8.57 -0.09 7.50
CA VAL A 133 8.56 0.01 8.98
C VAL A 133 7.17 0.39 9.50
N GLU A 134 6.50 1.33 8.84
CA GLU A 134 5.12 1.70 9.17
C GLU A 134 4.15 0.54 8.94
N ALA A 135 4.28 -0.17 7.81
CA ALA A 135 3.46 -1.34 7.49
C ALA A 135 3.67 -2.48 8.51
N ILE A 136 4.91 -2.70 8.96
CA ILE A 136 5.25 -3.64 10.03
C ILE A 136 4.56 -3.23 11.35
N SER A 137 4.65 -1.95 11.72
CA SER A 137 4.00 -1.42 12.92
C SER A 137 2.49 -1.65 12.88
N THR A 138 1.85 -1.30 11.77
CA THR A 138 0.41 -1.53 11.53
C THR A 138 0.06 -3.02 11.59
N PHE A 139 0.89 -3.88 10.99
CA PHE A 139 0.66 -5.32 11.02
C PHE A 139 0.65 -5.85 12.46
N PHE A 140 1.65 -5.53 13.27
CA PHE A 140 1.74 -6.06 14.63
C PHE A 140 0.70 -5.46 15.59
N SER A 141 0.36 -4.18 15.42
CA SER A 141 -0.57 -3.49 16.31
C SER A 141 -2.04 -3.76 15.96
N THR A 142 -2.37 -3.91 14.68
CA THR A 142 -3.76 -3.95 14.20
C THR A 142 -4.15 -5.28 13.58
N ILE A 143 -3.30 -5.86 12.73
CA ILE A 143 -3.68 -7.00 11.88
C ILE A 143 -3.37 -8.35 12.55
N ARG A 144 -2.17 -8.52 13.13
CA ARG A 144 -1.76 -9.76 13.81
C ARG A 144 -2.73 -10.20 14.91
N PRO A 145 -3.28 -9.30 15.76
CA PRO A 145 -4.28 -9.69 16.74
C PRO A 145 -5.55 -10.31 16.11
N ARG A 146 -5.92 -9.92 14.89
CA ARG A 146 -7.11 -10.44 14.19
C ARG A 146 -6.93 -11.87 13.74
N PHE A 147 -5.72 -12.22 13.28
CA PHE A 147 -5.38 -13.61 12.98
C PHE A 147 -5.48 -14.51 14.22
N ALA A 148 -5.18 -13.99 15.41
CA ALA A 148 -5.26 -14.73 16.67
C ALA A 148 -6.66 -14.78 17.29
N ALA A 149 -7.49 -13.75 17.07
CA ALA A 149 -8.81 -13.62 17.69
C ALA A 149 -9.86 -14.59 17.11
N GLY A 150 -9.61 -15.21 15.95
CA GLY A 150 -10.58 -16.05 15.27
C GLY A 150 -11.79 -15.27 14.72
N ALA A 151 -12.64 -15.92 13.95
CA ALA A 151 -13.78 -15.32 13.22
C ALA A 151 -14.96 -14.85 14.11
N THR A 152 -14.76 -14.69 15.42
CA THR A 152 -15.82 -14.36 16.39
C THR A 152 -16.09 -12.87 16.54
N SER A 153 -15.25 -11.99 15.98
CA SER A 153 -15.49 -10.55 15.94
C SER A 153 -16.31 -10.15 14.69
N PRO A 154 -17.15 -9.09 14.79
CA PRO A 154 -17.86 -8.58 13.62
C PRO A 154 -16.86 -8.14 12.54
N PRO A 155 -17.19 -8.34 11.24
CA PRO A 155 -16.25 -8.06 10.17
C PRO A 155 -15.86 -6.58 10.18
N PRO A 156 -14.56 -6.27 10.13
CA PRO A 156 -14.07 -4.91 10.18
C PRO A 156 -14.69 -4.06 9.05
N LYS A 157 -14.95 -2.79 9.36
CA LYS A 157 -15.33 -1.79 8.35
C LYS A 157 -14.17 -1.65 7.39
N ALA A 158 -14.44 -1.72 6.09
CA ALA A 158 -13.41 -1.59 5.05
C ALA A 158 -12.71 -0.21 5.11
N ASP A 159 -11.37 -0.21 5.12
CA ASP A 159 -10.57 1.01 4.96
C ASP A 159 -10.34 1.28 3.49
N MET A 160 -10.90 2.40 3.04
CA MET A 160 -10.84 2.80 1.66
C MET A 160 -9.42 3.24 1.29
N ASP A 161 -8.59 3.68 2.24
CA ASP A 161 -7.27 4.27 1.98
C ASP A 161 -6.19 3.21 1.70
N LEU A 162 -6.53 1.92 1.76
CA LEU A 162 -5.63 0.80 1.53
C LEU A 162 -6.11 -0.04 0.35
N VAL A 163 -5.20 -0.53 -0.49
CA VAL A 163 -5.54 -1.42 -1.61
C VAL A 163 -5.61 -2.87 -1.17
N GLY A 164 -4.81 -3.24 -0.17
CA GLY A 164 -4.74 -4.60 0.36
C GLY A 164 -3.85 -5.50 -0.50
N CYS A 165 -4.19 -6.78 -0.55
CA CYS A 165 -3.43 -7.80 -1.28
C CYS A 165 -4.37 -8.76 -1.98
N PHE A 166 -3.86 -9.47 -3.00
CA PHE A 166 -4.60 -10.57 -3.62
C PHE A 166 -4.48 -11.82 -2.77
N THR A 167 -5.61 -12.45 -2.45
CA THR A 167 -5.64 -13.73 -1.74
C THR A 167 -6.84 -14.56 -2.19
N THR A 168 -6.65 -15.87 -2.27
CA THR A 168 -7.74 -16.85 -2.42
C THR A 168 -8.19 -17.41 -1.08
N ASP A 169 -7.45 -17.14 0.00
CA ASP A 169 -7.76 -17.60 1.35
C ASP A 169 -8.72 -16.63 2.03
N ILE A 170 -9.89 -17.17 2.41
CA ILE A 170 -10.95 -16.40 3.06
C ILE A 170 -10.55 -15.91 4.46
N GLY A 171 -9.81 -16.69 5.23
CA GLY A 171 -9.33 -16.30 6.56
C GLY A 171 -8.31 -15.16 6.47
N VAL A 172 -7.43 -15.21 5.47
CA VAL A 172 -6.53 -14.10 5.17
C VAL A 172 -7.34 -12.86 4.79
N ALA A 173 -8.27 -12.95 3.84
CA ALA A 173 -9.12 -11.83 3.41
C ALA A 173 -9.83 -11.15 4.59
N ALA A 174 -10.36 -11.93 5.54
CA ALA A 174 -11.00 -11.40 6.75
C ALA A 174 -10.05 -10.54 7.60
N ALA A 175 -8.83 -11.03 7.79
CA ALA A 175 -7.88 -10.46 8.73
C ALA A 175 -7.18 -9.21 8.16
N VAL A 176 -6.80 -9.26 6.88
CA VAL A 176 -6.14 -8.13 6.19
C VAL A 176 -7.11 -7.09 5.64
N THR A 177 -8.43 -7.32 5.70
CA THR A 177 -9.38 -6.23 5.40
C THR A 177 -9.13 -5.11 6.41
N PRO A 178 -8.68 -3.95 5.95
CA PRO A 178 -8.29 -2.90 6.85
C PRO A 178 -9.52 -2.21 7.43
N SER A 179 -9.38 -1.62 8.63
CA SER A 179 -10.42 -0.77 9.22
C SER A 179 -9.81 0.48 9.81
N ARG A 180 -10.38 1.63 9.46
CA ARG A 180 -9.94 2.92 9.99
C ARG A 180 -9.97 2.91 11.52
N HIS A 181 -8.81 3.06 12.15
CA HIS A 181 -8.77 3.49 13.54
C HIS A 181 -9.15 4.97 13.56
N SER A 182 -10.28 5.30 14.18
CA SER A 182 -10.52 6.67 14.62
C SER A 182 -9.45 6.99 15.66
N HIS A 183 -8.43 7.75 15.30
CA HIS A 183 -7.69 8.57 16.26
C HIS A 183 -8.67 9.61 16.81
N LEU A 184 -9.50 9.19 17.75
CA LEU A 184 -10.20 10.09 18.65
C LEU A 184 -9.12 10.66 19.59
N GLY A 185 -8.68 11.88 19.29
CA GLY A 185 -8.23 12.77 20.36
C GLY A 185 -9.35 12.91 21.40
N PRO A 186 -9.02 13.16 22.67
CA PRO A 186 -10.04 13.24 23.71
C PRO A 186 -11.04 14.35 23.34
N ALA A 187 -12.32 14.01 23.45
CA ALA A 187 -13.42 14.93 23.24
C ALA A 187 -13.20 16.18 24.11
N ALA A 188 -13.12 17.34 23.45
CA ALA A 188 -13.22 18.62 24.14
C ALA A 188 -14.66 18.74 24.63
N SER A 189 -14.83 18.60 25.94
CA SER A 189 -16.04 18.98 26.65
C SER A 189 -16.25 20.49 26.50
N GLN A 190 -17.39 20.89 25.95
CA GLN A 190 -18.04 22.17 26.22
C GLN A 190 -19.52 21.91 26.49
#